data_AF-A0A424QLS0-F1
#
_entry.id   AF-A0A424QLS0-F1
#
_cell.length_a   1.000
_cell.length_b   1.000
_cell.length_c   1.000
_cell.angle_alpha   90.00
_cell.angle_beta   90.00
_cell.angle_gamma   90.00
#
_symmetry.space_group_name_H-M   'P 1'
#
loop_
_entity.id
_entity.type
_entity.pdbx_description
1 polymer ?
#
loop_
_entity_poly.entity_id
_entity_poly.type
_entity_poly.pdbx_seq_one_letter_code
_entity_poly.pdbx_strand_id
1 'polypeptide(L)'
;MGKKVKPRRMAIQAEWQRDSESAPGFNKYFITIREVDGTEVRVPVYGRDMQDALNRITKRERTEKFVETTERIPDFVYVLLFLGTLGIGATLSTTADNPLYFAVGAGALVVLVGLYLLRTRQ
;
A
#
# COMPACT_ATOMS: atom_id res chain seq x y z
N MET A 1 -12.93 -8.36 -35.68
CA MET A 1 -12.48 -9.23 -34.56
C MET A 1 -12.71 -8.49 -33.25
N GLY A 2 -13.65 -8.93 -32.42
CA GLY A 2 -13.93 -8.31 -31.13
C GLY A 2 -12.74 -8.47 -30.16
N LYS A 3 -12.41 -7.42 -29.42
CA LYS A 3 -11.34 -7.44 -28.41
C LYS A 3 -11.66 -8.54 -27.39
N LYS A 4 -10.80 -9.56 -27.28
CA LYS A 4 -10.91 -10.56 -26.20
C LYS A 4 -10.80 -9.82 -24.86
N VAL A 5 -11.90 -9.77 -24.11
CA VAL A 5 -11.94 -9.18 -22.77
C VAL A 5 -11.15 -10.10 -21.85
N LYS A 6 -10.03 -9.60 -21.30
CA LYS A 6 -9.30 -10.34 -20.27
C LYS A 6 -10.20 -10.49 -19.04
N PRO A 7 -10.31 -11.69 -18.45
CA PRO A 7 -11.05 -11.87 -17.21
C PRO A 7 -10.42 -10.96 -16.13
N ARG A 8 -11.28 -10.18 -15.47
CA ARG A 8 -10.89 -9.32 -14.36
C ARG A 8 -11.81 -9.63 -13.20
N ARG A 9 -11.23 -9.60 -12.01
CA ARG A 9 -11.98 -9.66 -10.76
C ARG A 9 -12.99 -8.51 -10.70
N MET A 10 -14.25 -8.82 -10.39
CA MET A 10 -15.32 -7.82 -10.39
C MET A 10 -16.33 -8.09 -9.28
N ALA A 11 -16.83 -7.02 -8.65
CA ALA A 11 -18.01 -7.10 -7.81
C ALA A 11 -19.25 -7.24 -8.70
N ILE A 12 -20.09 -8.24 -8.44
CA ILE A 12 -21.29 -8.55 -9.24
C ILE A 12 -22.55 -8.08 -8.52
N GLN A 13 -22.59 -8.27 -7.21
CA GLN A 13 -23.77 -8.00 -6.40
C GLN A 13 -23.34 -7.40 -5.08
N ALA A 14 -24.07 -6.39 -4.62
CA ALA A 14 -23.88 -5.77 -3.33
C ALA A 14 -25.25 -5.64 -2.66
N GLU A 15 -25.39 -6.26 -1.50
CA GLU A 15 -26.63 -6.28 -0.73
C GLU A 15 -26.40 -5.62 0.63
N TRP A 16 -27.29 -4.73 1.02
CA TRP A 16 -27.34 -4.26 2.40
C TRP A 16 -27.89 -5.37 3.30
N GLN A 17 -27.22 -5.64 4.42
CA GLN A 17 -27.65 -6.66 5.39
C GLN A 17 -28.31 -6.03 6.61
N ARG A 18 -27.58 -5.16 7.30
CA ARG A 18 -27.99 -4.57 8.58
C ARG A 18 -27.13 -3.37 8.93
N ASP A 19 -27.59 -2.59 9.89
CA ASP A 19 -26.78 -1.56 10.52
C ASP A 19 -25.75 -2.20 11.48
N SER A 20 -24.60 -1.55 11.61
CA SER A 20 -23.48 -2.03 12.42
C SER A 20 -23.74 -1.79 13.90
N GLU A 21 -23.83 -2.86 14.68
CA GLU A 21 -23.98 -2.78 16.14
C GLU A 21 -22.75 -2.19 16.82
N SER A 22 -21.55 -2.46 16.28
CA SER A 22 -20.28 -2.07 16.89
C SER A 22 -19.81 -0.68 16.51
N ALA A 23 -20.40 -0.07 15.47
CA ALA A 23 -19.95 1.20 14.92
C ALA A 23 -21.15 2.02 14.44
N PRO A 24 -21.63 2.99 15.26
CA PRO A 24 -22.75 3.84 14.89
C PRO A 24 -22.49 4.57 13.56
N GLY A 25 -23.47 4.55 12.66
CA GLY A 25 -23.37 5.18 11.33
C GLY A 25 -22.68 4.33 10.25
N PHE A 26 -22.33 3.08 10.54
CA PHE A 26 -21.87 2.11 9.56
C PHE A 26 -22.93 1.06 9.28
N ASN A 27 -22.95 0.58 8.04
CA ASN A 27 -23.81 -0.49 7.58
C ASN A 27 -22.96 -1.66 7.11
N LYS A 28 -23.47 -2.87 7.31
CA LYS A 28 -22.89 -4.10 6.83
C LYS A 28 -23.49 -4.45 5.47
N TYR A 29 -22.61 -4.62 4.48
CA TYR A 29 -22.94 -5.04 3.13
C TYR A 29 -22.34 -6.41 2.85
N PHE A 30 -23.06 -7.25 2.11
CA PHE A 30 -22.49 -8.45 1.49
C PHE A 30 -22.17 -8.14 0.04
N ILE A 31 -20.89 -8.24 -0.32
CA ILE A 31 -20.42 -8.05 -1.69
C ILE A 31 -20.04 -9.41 -2.25
N THR A 32 -20.68 -9.81 -3.34
CA THR A 32 -20.31 -11.00 -4.12
C THR A 32 -19.32 -10.59 -5.18
N ILE A 33 -18.13 -11.18 -5.12
CA ILE A 33 -17.02 -10.91 -6.03
C ILE A 33 -16.81 -12.14 -6.89
N ARG A 34 -16.72 -11.94 -8.20
CA ARG A 34 -16.24 -12.97 -9.12
C ARG A 34 -14.75 -12.80 -9.34
N GLU A 35 -14.02 -13.84 -9.01
CA GLU A 35 -12.58 -13.95 -9.21
C GLU A 35 -12.24 -14.22 -10.69
N VAL A 36 -10.95 -14.12 -11.01
CA VAL A 36 -10.46 -14.30 -12.39
C VAL A 36 -10.67 -15.73 -12.90
N ASP A 37 -10.70 -16.70 -11.99
CA ASP A 37 -10.99 -18.12 -12.24
C ASP A 37 -12.49 -18.41 -12.43
N GLY A 38 -13.35 -17.41 -12.22
CA GLY A 38 -14.81 -17.54 -12.31
C GLY A 38 -15.48 -17.98 -11.01
N THR A 39 -14.73 -18.17 -9.92
CA THR A 39 -15.32 -18.46 -8.60
C THR A 39 -16.02 -17.24 -8.02
N GLU A 40 -17.11 -17.46 -7.29
CA GLU A 40 -17.89 -16.40 -6.64
C GLU A 40 -17.71 -16.46 -5.12
N VAL A 41 -17.20 -15.38 -4.54
CA VAL A 41 -16.91 -15.25 -3.12
C VAL A 41 -17.75 -14.14 -2.52
N ARG A 42 -18.49 -14.46 -1.46
CA ARG A 42 -19.33 -13.49 -0.74
C ARG A 42 -18.58 -12.98 0.49
N VAL A 43 -18.28 -11.68 0.50
CA VAL A 43 -17.47 -11.04 1.55
C VAL A 43 -18.32 -10.01 2.33
N PRO A 44 -18.37 -10.07 3.67
CA PRO A 44 -18.97 -9.02 4.47
C PRO A 44 -18.05 -7.80 4.55
N VAL A 45 -18.57 -6.61 4.24
CA VAL A 45 -17.82 -5.35 4.29
C VAL A 45 -18.64 -4.28 4.99
N TYR A 46 -17.98 -3.48 5.83
CA TYR A 46 -18.60 -2.38 6.56
C TYR A 46 -18.25 -1.04 5.91
N GLY A 47 -19.27 -0.23 5.62
CA GLY A 47 -19.12 1.12 5.07
C GLY A 47 -20.26 2.02 5.54
N ARG A 48 -20.07 3.34 5.51
CA ARG A 48 -21.16 4.28 5.79
C ARG A 48 -22.26 4.19 4.72
N ASP A 49 -21.83 3.98 3.48
CA ASP A 49 -22.66 3.72 2.33
C ASP A 49 -22.06 2.57 1.50
N MET A 50 -22.78 2.14 0.46
CA MET A 50 -22.36 1.03 -0.41
C MET A 50 -21.09 1.36 -1.21
N GLN A 51 -20.87 2.62 -1.57
CA GLN A 51 -19.68 3.06 -2.30
C GLN A 51 -18.45 3.06 -1.38
N ASP A 52 -18.60 3.49 -0.13
CA ASP A 52 -17.57 3.44 0.92
C ASP A 52 -17.17 1.98 1.20
N ALA A 53 -18.15 1.07 1.28
CA ALA A 53 -17.88 -0.36 1.42
C ALA A 53 -17.06 -0.91 0.23
N LEU A 54 -17.47 -0.60 -1.01
CA LEU A 54 -16.74 -1.00 -2.23
C LEU A 54 -15.33 -0.37 -2.33
N ASN A 55 -15.19 0.88 -1.90
CA ASN A 55 -13.89 1.54 -1.88
C ASN A 55 -12.96 0.93 -0.83
N ARG A 56 -13.48 0.56 0.34
CA ARG A 56 -12.72 -0.09 1.40
C ARG A 56 -12.18 -1.45 0.98
N ILE A 57 -12.99 -2.28 0.32
CA ILE A 57 -12.50 -3.58 -0.15
C ILE A 57 -11.41 -3.43 -1.22
N THR A 58 -11.59 -2.49 -2.15
CA THR A 58 -10.58 -2.17 -3.18
C THR A 58 -9.28 -1.66 -2.55
N LYS A 59 -9.39 -0.79 -1.53
CA LYS A 59 -8.24 -0.25 -0.81
C LYS A 59 -7.50 -1.34 -0.05
N ARG A 60 -8.23 -2.23 0.63
CA ARG A 60 -7.65 -3.36 1.35
C ARG A 60 -6.84 -4.25 0.42
N GLU A 61 -7.39 -4.64 -0.72
CA GLU A 61 -6.66 -5.45 -1.72
C GLU A 61 -5.42 -4.77 -2.27
N ARG A 62 -5.52 -3.45 -2.53
CA ARG A 62 -4.38 -2.67 -2.97
C ARG A 62 -3.28 -2.68 -1.90
N THR A 63 -3.66 -2.50 -0.63
CA THR A 63 -2.72 -2.57 0.50
C THR A 63 -2.10 -3.96 0.64
N GLU A 64 -2.86 -5.04 0.56
CA GLU A 64 -2.34 -6.42 0.62
C GLU A 64 -1.27 -6.68 -0.46
N LYS A 65 -1.51 -6.22 -1.70
CA LYS A 65 -0.50 -6.32 -2.79
C LYS A 65 0.76 -5.51 -2.53
N PHE A 66 0.62 -4.34 -1.92
CA PHE A 66 1.78 -3.52 -1.56
C PHE A 66 2.58 -4.12 -0.40
N VAL A 67 1.90 -4.67 0.60
CA VAL A 67 2.56 -5.37 1.72
C VAL A 67 3.37 -6.55 1.19
N GLU A 68 2.77 -7.41 0.36
CA GLU A 68 3.46 -8.56 -0.23
C GLU A 68 4.72 -8.15 -1.03
N THR A 69 4.64 -7.05 -1.77
CA THR A 69 5.78 -6.54 -2.54
C THR A 69 6.85 -5.93 -1.62
N THR A 70 6.44 -5.29 -0.53
CA THR A 70 7.34 -4.62 0.42
C THR A 70 8.05 -5.61 1.33
N GLU A 71 7.42 -6.72 1.71
CA GLU A 71 8.04 -7.82 2.47
C GLU A 71 9.16 -8.52 1.68
N ARG A 72 9.07 -8.54 0.34
CA ARG A 72 10.09 -9.14 -0.53
C ARG A 72 11.41 -8.35 -0.59
N ILE A 73 11.43 -7.10 -0.15
CA ILE A 73 12.66 -6.29 -0.16
C ILE A 73 13.53 -6.71 1.03
N PRO A 74 14.72 -7.30 0.81
CA PRO A 74 15.59 -7.72 1.90
C PRO A 74 16.17 -6.49 2.61
N ASP A 75 16.31 -6.59 3.94
CA ASP A 75 16.74 -5.46 4.78
C ASP A 75 18.12 -4.91 4.40
N PHE A 76 18.96 -5.72 3.76
CA PHE A 76 20.25 -5.30 3.21
C PHE A 76 20.15 -4.16 2.19
N VAL A 77 19.04 -4.03 1.46
CA VAL A 77 18.82 -2.92 0.50
C VAL A 77 18.80 -1.58 1.24
N TYR A 78 18.24 -1.53 2.44
CA TYR A 78 18.22 -0.32 3.26
C TYR A 78 19.61 0.04 3.79
N VAL A 79 20.41 -0.97 4.15
CA VAL A 79 21.81 -0.78 4.54
C VAL A 79 22.64 -0.26 3.37
N LEU A 80 22.42 -0.80 2.17
CA LEU A 80 23.11 -0.34 0.97
C LEU A 80 22.70 1.09 0.58
N LEU A 81 21.41 1.44 0.67
CA LEU A 81 20.92 2.80 0.48
C LEU A 81 21.50 3.77 1.51
N PHE A 82 21.61 3.36 2.78
CA PHE A 82 22.26 4.13 3.84
C PHE A 82 23.74 4.42 3.52
N LEU A 83 24.50 3.40 3.12
CA LEU A 83 25.91 3.58 2.75
C LEU A 83 26.05 4.43 1.48
N GLY A 84 25.13 4.27 0.53
CA GLY A 84 25.10 5.04 -0.71
C GLY A 84 24.85 6.53 -0.48
N THR A 85 23.85 6.91 0.33
CA THR A 85 23.55 8.33 0.60
C THR A 85 24.66 9.01 1.37
N LEU A 86 25.28 8.34 2.34
CA LEU A 86 26.46 8.87 3.05
C LEU A 86 27.68 8.99 2.14
N GLY A 87 27.96 7.98 1.32
CA GLY A 87 29.10 8.00 0.40
C GLY A 87 28.97 9.10 -0.66
N ILE A 88 27.79 9.26 -1.25
CA ILE A 88 27.51 10.32 -2.24
C ILE A 88 27.54 11.70 -1.56
N GLY A 89 26.91 11.85 -0.38
CA GLY A 89 26.91 13.11 0.35
C GLY A 89 28.30 13.56 0.77
N ALA A 90 29.14 12.63 1.25
CA ALA A 90 30.52 12.92 1.63
C ALA A 90 31.38 13.31 0.43
N THR A 91 31.32 12.54 -0.66
CA THR A 91 32.10 12.84 -1.87
C THR A 91 31.71 14.20 -2.47
N LEU A 92 30.42 14.49 -2.64
CA LEU A 92 29.98 15.79 -3.15
C LEU A 92 30.38 16.94 -2.23
N SER A 93 30.29 16.75 -0.91
CA SER A 93 30.71 17.77 0.05
C SER A 93 32.19 18.12 -0.07
N THR A 94 33.05 17.12 -0.33
CA THR A 94 34.49 17.33 -0.50
C THR A 94 34.86 17.90 -1.87
N THR A 95 34.12 17.56 -2.93
CA THR A 95 34.42 18.06 -4.28
C THR A 95 33.89 19.46 -4.54
N ALA A 96 32.80 19.84 -3.88
CA ALA A 96 32.15 21.13 -4.07
C ALA A 96 32.53 22.16 -2.99
N ASP A 97 33.40 21.79 -2.03
CA ASP A 97 33.76 22.59 -0.84
C ASP A 97 32.55 23.24 -0.14
N ASN A 98 31.42 22.55 -0.17
CA ASN A 98 30.16 23.06 0.35
C ASN A 98 29.53 22.04 1.31
N PRO A 99 29.48 22.36 2.62
CA PRO A 99 28.98 21.46 3.65
C PRO A 99 27.47 21.19 3.52
N LEU A 100 26.74 21.98 2.72
CA LEU A 100 25.31 21.79 2.47
C LEU A 100 25.03 20.43 1.81
N TYR A 101 25.92 19.94 0.94
CA TYR A 101 25.74 18.64 0.29
C TYR A 101 25.77 17.47 1.29
N PHE A 102 26.61 17.58 2.32
CA PHE A 102 26.62 16.61 3.42
C PHE A 102 25.32 16.66 4.22
N ALA A 103 24.82 17.87 4.52
CA ALA A 103 23.55 18.06 5.22
C ALA A 103 22.35 17.48 4.43
N VAL A 104 22.34 17.62 3.10
CA VAL A 104 21.33 17.00 2.24
C VAL A 104 21.41 15.47 2.28
N GLY A 105 22.62 14.90 2.21
CA GLY A 105 22.83 13.46 2.33
C GLY A 105 22.39 12.91 3.69
N ALA A 106 22.72 13.61 4.78
CA ALA A 106 22.29 13.28 6.13
C ALA A 106 20.76 13.44 6.32
N GLY A 107 20.15 14.46 5.71
CA GLY A 107 18.69 14.65 5.72
C GLY A 107 17.95 13.52 5.00
N ALA A 108 18.45 13.08 3.84
CA ALA A 108 17.91 11.92 3.12
C ALA A 108 17.98 10.63 3.94
N LEU A 109 19.03 10.49 4.76
CA LEU A 109 19.21 9.36 5.68
C LEU A 109 18.15 9.33 6.77
N VAL A 110 17.84 10.47 7.40
CA VAL A 110 16.78 10.56 8.42
C VAL A 110 15.42 10.14 7.84
N VAL A 111 15.12 10.54 6.60
CA VAL A 111 13.90 10.13 5.91
C VAL A 111 13.89 8.62 5.64
N LEU A 112 15.00 8.05 5.16
CA LEU A 112 15.12 6.61 4.93
C LEU A 112 14.95 5.78 6.20
N VAL A 113 15.55 6.22 7.31
CA VAL A 113 15.40 5.56 8.63
C VAL A 113 13.97 5.70 9.15
N GLY A 114 13.35 6.87 8.97
CA GLY A 114 11.94 7.07 9.32
C GLY A 114 11.00 6.13 8.56
N LEU A 115 11.23 5.97 7.25
CA LEU A 115 10.47 5.02 6.42
C LEU A 115 10.72 3.56 6.81
N TYR A 116 11.97 3.20 7.14
CA TYR A 116 12.31 1.87 7.64
C TYR A 116 11.61 1.57 8.97
N LEU A 117 11.61 2.53 9.91
CA LEU A 117 10.93 2.37 11.20
C LEU A 117 9.40 2.24 11.04
N LEU A 118 8.80 3.02 10.13
CA LEU A 118 7.37 2.90 9.79
C LEU A 118 7.05 1.53 9.21
N ARG A 119 7.92 0.94 8.38
CA ARG A 119 7.77 -0.43 7.88
C ARG A 119 7.83 -1.44 9.01
N THR A 120 8.78 -1.32 9.96
CA THR A 120 8.92 -2.29 11.06
C THR A 120 7.83 -2.22 12.14
N ARG A 121 7.04 -1.14 12.16
CA ARG A 121 5.95 -0.95 13.13
C ARG A 121 4.56 -1.34 12.59
N GLN A 122 4.45 -1.67 11.30
CA GLN A 122 3.24 -2.24 10.70
C GLN A 122 3.28 -3.76 10.81
#